data_AF-A0AAD8L4I6-F1
#
_entry.id   AF-A0AAD8L4I6-F1
#
_cell.length_a   1.000
_cell.length_b   1.000
_cell.length_c   1.000
_cell.angle_alpha   90.00
_cell.angle_beta   90.00
_cell.angle_gamma   90.00
#
_symmetry.space_group_name_H-M   'P 1'
#
loop_
_entity.id
_entity.type
_entity.pdbx_description
1 polymer ?
#
loop_
_entity_poly.entity_id
_entity_poly.type
_entity_poly.pdbx_seq_one_letter_code
_entity_poly.pdbx_strand_id
1 'polypeptide(L)'
;MASIQETDIGKKPPKQLGGMSDVLAVAADLGYSRYRPPPSQEDLRNGDDLIRLMRELNVVQRKAADLHVELQGRKEDMKASHLTHVSEMEKKIETLARITTILKGAIQNKDRIIARLQQPVPLEFIPVEAEYQKEFSELLKSAANDYGSLIAAVSDLHWTLNFREPPSVWREMLRPIHGALVSCSRYFEATSAMRESFVTLQKLRLGPTNSPTSRYHSQRTSPAGSEHGGSVWSHDELDLRSPDMEGVENQEEELETNYNTDVDDLND
;
A
#
# COMPACT_ATOMS: atom_id res chain seq x y z
N MET A 1 -23.58 -72.96 40.21
CA MET A 1 -24.44 -73.43 41.32
C MET A 1 -25.54 -72.40 41.49
N ALA A 2 -26.84 -72.68 41.50
CA ALA A 2 -27.55 -73.92 41.77
C ALA A 2 -28.85 -74.02 40.92
N SER A 3 -29.28 -75.27 40.74
CA SER A 3 -30.55 -75.74 40.20
C SER A 3 -31.70 -75.53 41.20
N ILE A 4 -32.94 -75.57 40.69
CA ILE A 4 -34.21 -76.15 41.22
C ILE A 4 -35.30 -75.60 40.26
N GLN A 5 -35.84 -76.33 39.28
CA GLN A 5 -36.66 -77.55 39.29
C GLN A 5 -38.12 -77.31 39.74
N GLU A 6 -39.03 -77.66 38.80
CA GLU A 6 -40.43 -78.12 38.98
C GLU A 6 -41.50 -77.05 39.27
N THR A 7 -42.72 -77.06 38.74
CA THR A 7 -43.58 -77.98 37.95
C THR A 7 -44.69 -77.09 37.38
N ASP A 8 -45.25 -77.35 36.18
CA ASP A 8 -46.72 -77.44 36.07
C ASP A 8 -47.24 -78.01 34.75
N ILE A 9 -47.83 -79.19 34.90
CA ILE A 9 -49.11 -79.65 34.34
C ILE A 9 -49.30 -79.58 32.82
N GLY A 10 -49.25 -80.78 32.25
CA GLY A 10 -49.66 -81.06 30.90
C GLY A 10 -51.04 -80.50 30.55
N LYS A 11 -51.10 -79.83 29.41
CA LYS A 11 -52.35 -79.57 28.70
C LYS A 11 -52.41 -80.49 27.50
N LYS A 12 -53.42 -81.36 27.51
CA LYS A 12 -53.83 -82.24 26.42
C LYS A 12 -53.81 -81.48 25.08
N PRO A 13 -53.46 -82.12 23.94
CA PRO A 13 -53.76 -81.50 22.65
C PRO A 13 -55.28 -81.27 22.61
N PRO A 14 -55.77 -80.03 22.45
CA PRO A 14 -57.20 -79.84 22.32
C PRO A 14 -57.64 -80.61 21.09
N LYS A 15 -58.62 -81.49 21.29
CA LYS A 15 -59.28 -82.22 20.20
C LYS A 15 -59.63 -81.20 19.13
N GLN A 16 -59.07 -81.41 17.95
CA GLN A 16 -59.29 -80.65 16.73
C GLN A 16 -60.78 -80.71 16.38
N LEU A 17 -61.56 -79.80 16.96
CA LEU A 17 -62.94 -79.52 16.61
C LEU A 17 -62.88 -78.47 15.50
N GLY A 18 -62.66 -78.93 14.28
CA GLY A 18 -62.67 -78.08 13.10
C GLY A 18 -63.94 -77.22 13.06
N GLY A 19 -63.75 -75.91 12.95
CA GLY A 19 -64.83 -74.92 12.90
C GLY A 19 -64.43 -73.60 13.57
N MET A 20 -65.31 -72.59 13.45
CA MET A 20 -65.09 -71.20 13.89
C MET A 20 -64.69 -71.06 15.38
N SER A 21 -64.92 -72.10 16.19
CA SER A 21 -64.52 -72.14 17.60
C SER A 21 -63.00 -72.17 17.80
N ASP A 22 -62.24 -72.75 16.86
CA ASP A 22 -60.77 -72.80 16.95
C ASP A 22 -60.16 -71.44 16.61
N VAL A 23 -60.73 -70.75 15.61
CA VAL A 23 -60.37 -69.36 15.27
C VAL A 23 -60.69 -68.42 16.44
N LEU A 24 -61.81 -68.64 17.13
CA LEU A 24 -62.18 -67.87 18.32
C LEU A 24 -61.32 -68.21 19.54
N ALA A 25 -60.82 -69.44 19.65
CA ALA A 25 -59.87 -69.83 20.70
C ALA A 25 -58.50 -69.18 20.46
N VAL A 26 -57.99 -69.20 19.22
CA VAL A 26 -56.75 -68.52 18.85
C VAL A 26 -56.89 -66.99 18.99
N ALA A 27 -58.03 -66.41 18.64
CA ALA A 27 -58.27 -64.98 18.85
C ALA A 27 -58.27 -64.61 20.35
N ALA A 28 -58.84 -65.46 21.21
CA ALA A 28 -58.80 -65.27 22.65
C ALA A 28 -57.37 -65.43 23.21
N ASP A 29 -56.59 -66.40 22.73
CA ASP A 29 -55.18 -66.58 23.11
C ASP A 29 -54.28 -65.41 22.64
N LEU A 30 -54.63 -64.75 21.52
CA LEU A 30 -53.99 -63.52 21.05
C LEU A 30 -54.48 -62.25 21.78
N GLY A 31 -55.33 -62.39 22.79
CA GLY A 31 -55.82 -61.29 23.63
C GLY A 31 -57.06 -60.56 23.10
N TYR A 32 -57.67 -61.02 22.01
CA TYR A 32 -58.91 -60.47 21.47
C TYR A 32 -60.13 -61.14 22.11
N SER A 33 -60.55 -60.62 23.27
CA SER A 33 -61.75 -61.11 23.98
C SER A 33 -63.04 -60.72 23.24
N ARG A 34 -64.02 -61.65 23.22
CA ARG A 34 -65.38 -61.46 22.66
C ARG A 34 -66.18 -60.33 23.32
N TYR A 35 -65.71 -59.83 24.46
CA TYR A 35 -66.26 -58.67 25.11
C TYR A 35 -65.23 -57.54 25.07
N ARG A 36 -65.34 -56.69 24.04
CA ARG A 36 -64.68 -55.39 24.06
C ARG A 36 -65.57 -54.48 24.90
N PRO A 37 -65.17 -54.06 26.12
CA PRO A 37 -65.90 -53.02 26.80
C PRO A 37 -65.97 -51.78 25.89
N PRO A 38 -67.05 -50.98 25.94
CA PRO A 38 -67.09 -49.72 25.21
C PRO A 38 -65.79 -48.96 25.51
N PRO A 39 -65.15 -48.34 24.51
CA PRO A 39 -63.86 -47.70 24.68
C PRO A 39 -63.93 -46.78 25.89
N SER A 40 -62.99 -46.93 26.82
CA SER A 40 -62.94 -46.04 27.98
C SER A 40 -62.75 -44.61 27.46
N GLN A 41 -63.30 -43.62 28.17
CA GLN A 41 -63.15 -42.21 27.78
C GLN A 41 -61.67 -41.80 27.66
N GLU A 42 -60.77 -42.49 28.37
CA GLU A 42 -59.32 -42.33 28.28
C GLU A 42 -58.74 -42.90 26.97
N ASP A 43 -59.22 -44.06 26.48
CA ASP A 43 -58.75 -44.62 25.19
C ASP A 43 -59.13 -43.73 23.99
N LEU A 44 -60.31 -43.10 24.04
CA LEU A 44 -60.74 -42.12 23.04
C LEU A 44 -59.86 -40.85 23.11
N ARG A 45 -59.56 -40.34 24.31
CA ARG A 45 -58.65 -39.20 24.50
C ARG A 45 -57.23 -39.51 24.03
N ASN A 46 -56.73 -40.71 24.31
CA ASN A 46 -55.40 -41.16 23.86
C ASN A 46 -55.33 -41.25 22.33
N GLY A 47 -56.40 -41.69 21.67
CA GLY A 47 -56.51 -41.68 20.21
C GLY A 47 -56.52 -40.28 19.62
N ASP A 48 -57.26 -39.35 20.22
CA ASP A 48 -57.32 -37.95 19.80
C ASP A 48 -55.98 -37.22 20.02
N ASP A 49 -55.30 -37.48 21.13
CA ASP A 49 -53.97 -36.95 21.42
C ASP A 49 -52.92 -37.51 20.45
N LEU A 50 -52.98 -38.79 20.10
CA LEU A 50 -52.13 -39.39 19.07
C LEU A 50 -52.38 -38.76 17.69
N ILE A 51 -53.64 -38.56 17.31
CA ILE A 51 -53.98 -37.89 16.03
C ILE A 51 -53.46 -36.45 16.03
N ARG A 52 -53.56 -35.73 17.15
CA ARG A 52 -52.98 -34.38 17.30
C ARG A 52 -51.46 -34.42 17.11
N LEU A 53 -50.77 -35.33 17.79
CA LEU A 53 -49.31 -35.48 17.67
C LEU A 53 -48.88 -35.87 16.24
N MET A 54 -49.61 -36.74 15.55
CA MET A 54 -49.30 -37.06 14.15
C MET A 54 -49.50 -35.87 13.21
N ARG A 55 -50.50 -35.01 13.47
CA ARG A 55 -50.70 -33.77 12.70
C ARG A 55 -49.58 -32.78 12.96
N GLU A 56 -49.20 -32.60 14.22
CA GLU A 56 -48.07 -31.75 14.61
C GLU A 56 -46.75 -32.24 14.02
N LEU A 57 -46.48 -33.54 14.08
CA LEU A 57 -45.32 -34.16 13.45
C LEU A 57 -45.32 -33.92 11.93
N ASN A 58 -46.47 -34.05 11.26
CA ASN A 58 -46.59 -33.73 9.83
C ASN A 58 -46.37 -32.25 9.52
N VAL A 59 -46.71 -31.34 10.45
CA VAL A 59 -46.42 -29.90 10.30
C VAL A 59 -44.92 -29.67 10.45
N VAL A 60 -44.28 -30.29 11.45
CA VAL A 60 -42.84 -30.18 11.67
C VAL A 60 -42.05 -30.79 10.50
N GLN A 61 -42.48 -31.94 9.98
CA GLN A 61 -41.87 -32.58 8.82
C GLN A 61 -41.94 -31.70 7.57
N ARG A 62 -43.08 -31.03 7.33
CA ARG A 62 -43.20 -30.05 6.24
C ARG A 62 -42.26 -28.86 6.44
N LYS A 63 -42.24 -28.27 7.65
CA LYS A 63 -41.31 -27.17 7.97
C LYS A 63 -39.84 -27.58 7.82
N ALA A 64 -39.49 -28.81 8.19
CA ALA A 64 -38.15 -29.33 8.02
C ALA A 64 -37.76 -29.48 6.54
N ALA A 65 -38.70 -29.93 5.69
CA ALA A 65 -38.50 -29.98 4.25
C ALA A 65 -38.36 -28.57 3.64
N ASP A 66 -39.19 -27.61 4.05
CA ASP A 66 -39.12 -26.21 3.59
C ASP A 66 -37.77 -25.59 3.94
N LEU A 67 -37.30 -25.76 5.18
CA LEU A 67 -35.99 -25.29 5.62
C LEU A 67 -34.85 -25.97 4.86
N HIS A 68 -34.99 -27.26 4.52
CA HIS A 68 -33.99 -27.97 3.72
C HIS A 68 -33.86 -27.36 2.32
N VAL A 69 -34.98 -27.01 1.69
CA VAL A 69 -34.99 -26.35 0.37
C VAL A 69 -34.37 -24.94 0.47
N GLU A 70 -34.72 -24.16 1.49
CA GLU A 70 -34.14 -22.82 1.65
C GLU A 70 -32.63 -22.85 1.89
N LEU A 71 -32.16 -23.76 2.77
CA LEU A 71 -30.73 -23.93 3.03
C LEU A 71 -29.98 -24.39 1.78
N GLN A 72 -30.56 -25.30 0.99
CA GLN A 72 -29.98 -25.73 -0.27
C GLN A 72 -29.94 -24.57 -1.28
N GLY A 73 -31.00 -23.77 -1.38
CA GLY A 73 -31.04 -22.58 -2.21
C GLY A 73 -29.95 -21.56 -1.83
N ARG A 74 -29.76 -21.29 -0.54
CA ARG A 74 -28.68 -20.38 -0.08
C ARG A 74 -27.30 -20.95 -0.31
N LYS A 75 -27.13 -22.26 -0.21
CA LYS A 75 -25.87 -22.93 -0.53
C LYS A 75 -25.53 -22.81 -2.02
N GLU A 76 -26.52 -22.95 -2.89
CA GLU A 76 -26.36 -22.77 -4.33
C GLU A 76 -26.11 -21.30 -4.70
N ASP A 77 -26.80 -20.37 -4.05
CA ASP A 77 -26.60 -18.93 -4.22
C ASP A 77 -25.19 -18.50 -3.78
N MET A 78 -24.71 -19.00 -2.64
CA MET A 78 -23.31 -18.77 -2.20
C MET A 78 -22.30 -19.32 -3.21
N LYS A 79 -22.58 -20.46 -3.83
CA LYS A 79 -21.73 -21.01 -4.91
C LYS A 79 -21.74 -20.13 -6.15
N ALA A 80 -22.87 -19.51 -6.50
CA ALA A 80 -22.98 -18.63 -7.67
C ALA A 80 -22.62 -17.17 -7.37
N SER A 81 -22.46 -16.80 -6.09
CA SER A 81 -22.27 -15.43 -5.61
C SER A 81 -21.11 -14.69 -6.31
N HIS A 82 -20.00 -15.37 -6.55
CA HIS A 82 -18.82 -14.85 -7.26
C HIS A 82 -19.06 -14.49 -8.75
N LEU A 83 -20.24 -14.83 -9.28
CA LEU A 83 -20.68 -14.53 -10.65
C LEU A 83 -21.96 -13.68 -10.68
N THR A 84 -22.77 -13.69 -9.61
CA THR A 84 -24.03 -12.92 -9.53
C THR A 84 -23.88 -11.59 -8.81
N HIS A 85 -22.93 -11.45 -7.87
CA HIS A 85 -22.70 -10.18 -7.19
C HIS A 85 -22.00 -9.19 -8.09
N VAL A 86 -22.64 -8.03 -8.25
CA VAL A 86 -22.14 -6.90 -9.04
C VAL A 86 -20.73 -6.49 -8.60
N SER A 87 -20.45 -6.46 -7.28
CA SER A 87 -19.13 -6.12 -6.75
C SER A 87 -18.01 -7.09 -7.18
N GLU A 88 -18.29 -8.39 -7.26
CA GLU A 88 -17.32 -9.39 -7.72
C GLU A 88 -17.11 -9.30 -9.24
N MET A 89 -18.17 -9.00 -9.99
CA MET A 89 -18.06 -8.72 -11.42
C MET A 89 -17.25 -7.44 -11.70
N GLU A 90 -17.47 -6.39 -10.92
CA GLU A 90 -16.72 -5.12 -11.01
C GLU A 90 -15.23 -5.33 -10.74
N LYS A 91 -14.87 -6.08 -9.68
CA LYS A 91 -13.46 -6.45 -9.41
C LYS A 91 -12.82 -7.21 -10.59
N LYS A 92 -13.56 -8.15 -11.19
CA LYS A 92 -13.09 -8.89 -12.37
C LYS A 92 -12.89 -7.97 -13.57
N ILE A 93 -13.82 -7.05 -13.82
CA ILE A 93 -13.71 -6.05 -14.89
C ILE A 93 -12.50 -5.15 -14.67
N GLU A 94 -12.27 -4.68 -13.43
CA GLU A 94 -11.12 -3.85 -13.10
C GLU A 94 -9.79 -4.61 -13.32
N THR A 95 -9.74 -5.87 -12.89
CA THR A 95 -8.57 -6.73 -13.08
C THR A 95 -8.28 -6.95 -14.56
N LEU A 96 -9.31 -7.25 -15.36
CA LEU A 96 -9.17 -7.39 -16.81
C LEU A 96 -8.75 -6.08 -17.49
N ALA A 97 -9.29 -4.94 -17.06
CA ALA A 97 -8.90 -3.62 -17.58
C ALA A 97 -7.42 -3.31 -17.28
N ARG A 98 -6.96 -3.65 -16.06
CA ARG A 98 -5.55 -3.51 -15.65
C ARG A 98 -4.64 -4.37 -16.51
N ILE A 99 -4.95 -5.65 -16.67
CA ILE A 99 -4.17 -6.57 -17.52
C ILE A 99 -4.16 -6.09 -18.97
N THR A 100 -5.30 -5.65 -19.50
CA THR A 100 -5.43 -5.12 -20.86
C THR A 100 -4.53 -3.91 -21.08
N THR A 101 -4.47 -3.01 -20.10
CA THR A 101 -3.61 -1.81 -20.15
C THR A 101 -2.13 -2.19 -20.19
N ILE A 102 -1.71 -3.14 -19.34
CA ILE A 102 -0.34 -3.65 -19.33
C ILE A 102 0.02 -4.28 -20.67
N LEU A 103 -0.84 -5.15 -21.20
CA LEU A 103 -0.60 -5.84 -22.47
C LEU A 103 -0.52 -4.85 -23.64
N LYS A 104 -1.39 -3.84 -23.66
CA LYS A 104 -1.34 -2.76 -24.65
C LYS A 104 0.00 -2.01 -24.60
N GLY A 105 0.49 -1.71 -23.40
CA GLY A 105 1.82 -1.10 -23.21
C GLY A 105 2.96 -1.97 -23.73
N ALA A 106 2.90 -3.28 -23.47
CA ALA A 106 3.90 -4.24 -23.97
C ALA A 106 3.92 -4.32 -25.51
N ILE A 107 2.75 -4.36 -26.15
CA ILE A 107 2.62 -4.36 -27.61
C ILE A 107 3.19 -3.07 -28.20
N GLN A 108 2.78 -1.91 -27.68
CA GLN A 108 3.28 -0.61 -28.14
C GLN A 108 4.80 -0.49 -27.99
N ASN A 109 5.37 -1.01 -26.89
CA ASN A 109 6.81 -1.01 -26.71
C ASN A 109 7.52 -1.92 -27.72
N LYS A 110 6.95 -3.11 -28.02
CA LYS A 110 7.47 -4.00 -29.07
C LYS A 110 7.45 -3.31 -30.43
N ASP A 111 6.33 -2.69 -30.82
CA ASP A 111 6.20 -2.00 -32.10
C ASP A 111 7.17 -0.81 -32.20
N ARG A 112 7.38 -0.09 -31.10
CA ARG A 112 8.40 0.95 -31.01
C ARG A 112 9.81 0.40 -31.25
N ILE A 113 10.17 -0.72 -30.62
CA ILE A 113 11.48 -1.36 -30.80
C ILE A 113 11.62 -1.85 -32.25
N ILE A 114 10.60 -2.51 -32.81
CA ILE A 114 10.59 -2.96 -34.20
C ILE A 114 10.78 -1.77 -35.15
N ALA A 115 10.05 -0.67 -34.95
CA ALA A 115 10.21 0.53 -35.77
C ALA A 115 11.63 1.08 -35.70
N ARG A 116 12.26 1.09 -34.51
CA ARG A 116 13.66 1.52 -34.35
C ARG A 116 14.65 0.56 -35.02
N LEU A 117 14.39 -0.74 -35.02
CA LEU A 117 15.23 -1.74 -35.68
C LEU A 117 15.06 -1.76 -37.20
N GLN A 118 13.86 -1.44 -37.69
CA GLN A 118 13.54 -1.37 -39.11
C GLN A 118 13.97 -0.05 -39.77
N GLN A 119 14.18 1.01 -38.97
CA GLN A 119 14.83 2.21 -39.48
C GLN A 119 16.20 1.81 -40.04
N PRO A 120 16.53 2.18 -41.30
CA PRO A 120 17.85 1.92 -41.86
C PRO A 120 18.89 2.66 -41.00
N VAL A 121 19.55 1.92 -40.12
CA VAL A 121 20.60 2.43 -39.23
C VAL A 121 21.70 3.00 -40.13
N PRO A 122 22.07 4.29 -40.01
CA PRO A 122 23.30 4.79 -40.60
C PRO A 122 24.44 3.91 -40.09
N LEU A 123 25.18 3.33 -41.02
CA LEU A 123 26.10 2.21 -40.87
C LEU A 123 27.37 2.52 -40.03
N GLU A 124 27.27 3.21 -38.91
CA GLU A 124 28.39 3.39 -37.96
C GLU A 124 28.41 2.24 -36.96
N PHE A 125 28.80 1.06 -37.45
CA PHE A 125 29.14 -0.05 -36.57
C PHE A 125 30.60 0.10 -36.15
N ILE A 126 30.87 -0.01 -34.84
CA ILE A 126 32.21 -0.29 -34.35
C ILE A 126 32.35 -1.82 -34.41
N PRO A 127 33.12 -2.39 -35.36
CA PRO A 127 33.40 -3.82 -35.34
C PRO A 127 34.17 -4.13 -34.05
N VAL A 128 33.69 -5.11 -33.30
CA VAL A 128 34.34 -5.60 -32.08
C VAL A 128 34.69 -7.06 -32.29
N GLU A 129 35.98 -7.37 -32.26
CA GLU A 129 36.50 -8.72 -32.35
C GLU A 129 35.93 -9.59 -31.23
N ALA A 130 35.72 -10.88 -31.51
CA ALA A 130 35.05 -11.81 -30.59
C ALA A 130 35.74 -11.91 -29.21
N GLU A 131 37.04 -11.68 -29.16
CA GLU A 131 37.85 -11.67 -27.93
C GLU A 131 37.54 -10.49 -27.00
N TYR A 132 37.15 -9.33 -27.56
CA TYR A 132 36.87 -8.11 -26.81
C TYR A 132 35.38 -7.86 -26.57
N GLN A 133 34.48 -8.71 -27.10
CA GLN A 133 33.04 -8.51 -26.95
C GLN A 133 32.56 -8.48 -25.50
N LYS A 134 33.16 -9.31 -24.63
CA LYS A 134 32.82 -9.35 -23.21
C LYS A 134 33.17 -8.02 -22.55
N GLU A 135 34.40 -7.57 -22.70
CA GLU A 135 34.92 -6.32 -22.14
C GLU A 135 34.16 -5.10 -22.68
N PHE A 136 33.85 -5.10 -23.98
CA PHE A 136 33.04 -4.04 -24.60
C PHE A 136 31.61 -4.00 -24.05
N SER A 137 30.99 -5.17 -23.82
CA SER A 137 29.65 -5.22 -23.22
C SER A 137 29.63 -4.75 -21.75
N GLU A 138 30.69 -5.04 -21.00
CA GLU A 138 30.87 -4.56 -19.63
C GLU A 138 31.12 -3.04 -19.61
N LEU A 139 31.92 -2.52 -20.55
CA LEU A 139 32.12 -1.09 -20.76
C LEU A 139 30.81 -0.38 -21.11
N LEU A 140 30.01 -0.93 -22.02
CA LEU A 140 28.70 -0.36 -22.38
C LEU A 140 27.75 -0.33 -21.18
N LYS A 141 27.72 -1.38 -20.36
CA LYS A 141 26.92 -1.40 -19.13
C LYS A 141 27.42 -0.37 -18.11
N SER A 142 28.73 -0.25 -17.94
CA SER A 142 29.33 0.76 -17.07
C SER A 142 29.01 2.18 -17.56
N ALA A 143 29.11 2.42 -18.87
CA ALA A 143 28.80 3.70 -19.50
C ALA A 143 27.30 4.04 -19.45
N ALA A 144 26.42 3.04 -19.51
CA ALA A 144 24.98 3.24 -19.35
C ALA A 144 24.63 3.65 -17.91
N ASN A 145 25.33 3.11 -16.90
CA ASN A 145 25.18 3.52 -15.51
C ASN A 145 25.70 4.94 -15.27
N ASP A 146 26.73 5.36 -16.02
CA ASP A 146 27.35 6.69 -15.94
C ASP A 146 26.91 7.65 -17.06
N TYR A 147 25.73 7.41 -17.64
CA TYR A 147 25.26 8.12 -18.83
C TYR A 147 25.14 9.64 -18.60
N GLY A 148 24.79 10.05 -17.37
CA GLY A 148 24.73 11.47 -16.99
C GLY A 148 26.09 12.17 -17.07
N SER A 149 27.13 11.57 -16.49
CA SER A 149 28.49 12.12 -16.52
C SER A 149 29.09 12.07 -17.93
N LEU A 150 28.79 11.00 -18.67
CA LEU A 150 29.23 10.86 -20.07
C LEU A 150 28.63 11.96 -20.96
N ILE A 151 27.34 12.30 -20.80
CA ILE A 151 26.73 13.41 -21.55
C ILE A 151 27.41 14.75 -21.22
N ALA A 152 27.70 15.00 -19.94
CA ALA A 152 28.41 16.21 -19.53
C ALA A 152 29.79 16.28 -20.20
N ALA A 153 30.57 15.19 -20.13
CA ALA A 153 31.88 15.09 -20.76
C ALA A 153 31.82 15.23 -22.29
N VAL A 154 30.83 14.64 -22.97
CA VAL A 154 30.62 14.81 -24.42
C VAL A 154 30.28 16.25 -24.76
N SER A 155 29.48 16.93 -23.92
CA SER A 155 29.15 18.34 -24.11
C SER A 155 30.39 19.24 -23.93
N ASP A 156 31.24 18.94 -22.95
CA ASP A 156 32.51 19.63 -22.74
C ASP A 156 33.49 19.39 -23.90
N LEU A 157 33.58 18.14 -24.39
CA LEU A 157 34.37 17.81 -25.57
C LEU A 157 33.84 18.51 -26.83
N HIS A 158 32.52 18.55 -27.02
CA HIS A 158 31.91 19.27 -28.13
C HIS A 158 32.20 20.78 -28.03
N TRP A 159 32.15 21.35 -26.83
CA TRP A 159 32.51 22.73 -26.58
C TRP A 159 33.97 23.02 -26.92
N THR A 160 34.91 22.15 -26.50
CA THR A 160 36.34 22.30 -26.83
C THR A 160 36.63 22.11 -28.32
N LEU A 161 35.93 21.21 -29.00
CA LEU A 161 36.08 20.98 -30.45
C LEU A 161 35.54 22.15 -31.30
N ASN A 162 34.48 22.81 -30.84
CA ASN A 162 33.93 23.98 -31.53
C ASN A 162 34.75 25.25 -31.31
N PHE A 163 35.62 25.27 -30.30
CA PHE A 163 36.55 26.37 -30.06
C PHE A 163 37.77 26.26 -30.99
N ARG A 164 37.72 26.99 -32.10
CA ARG A 164 38.83 27.05 -33.08
C ARG A 164 39.97 27.98 -32.67
N GLU A 165 39.82 28.72 -31.58
CA GLU A 165 40.76 29.74 -31.13
C GLU A 165 41.84 29.15 -30.21
N PRO A 166 43.11 29.57 -30.37
CA PRO A 166 44.21 29.02 -29.59
C PRO A 166 44.07 29.32 -28.09
N PRO A 167 44.63 28.47 -27.19
CA PRO A 167 44.60 28.64 -25.73
C PRO A 167 45.07 30.01 -25.21
N SER A 168 45.78 30.78 -26.01
CA SER A 168 46.20 32.16 -25.70
C SER A 168 45.03 33.15 -25.58
N VAL A 169 43.93 32.95 -26.32
CA VAL A 169 42.75 33.85 -26.29
C VAL A 169 41.99 33.75 -24.97
N TRP A 170 42.06 32.59 -24.32
CA TRP A 170 41.41 32.30 -23.03
C TRP A 170 41.91 33.22 -21.93
N ARG A 171 43.22 33.50 -21.94
CA ARG A 171 43.83 34.43 -20.98
C ARG A 171 43.25 35.83 -21.13
N GLU A 172 42.97 36.25 -22.36
CA GLU A 172 42.39 37.57 -22.65
C GLU A 172 40.92 37.62 -22.23
N MET A 173 40.16 36.58 -22.53
CA MET A 173 38.74 36.46 -22.24
C MET A 173 38.45 36.30 -20.74
N LEU A 174 39.33 35.61 -19.99
CA LEU A 174 39.22 35.44 -18.54
C LEU A 174 39.78 36.62 -17.75
N ARG A 175 40.54 37.53 -18.39
CA ARG A 175 41.16 38.69 -17.73
C ARG A 175 40.15 39.59 -17.01
N PRO A 176 38.96 39.91 -17.56
CA PRO A 176 37.95 40.70 -16.86
C PRO A 176 37.37 39.98 -15.64
N ILE A 177 37.15 38.66 -15.71
CA ILE A 177 36.64 37.85 -14.59
C ILE A 177 37.68 37.82 -13.46
N HIS A 178 38.94 37.55 -13.81
CA HIS A 178 40.03 37.59 -12.84
C HIS A 178 40.20 38.98 -12.22
N GLY A 179 40.11 40.04 -13.03
CA GLY A 179 40.14 41.43 -12.56
C GLY A 179 39.00 41.75 -11.59
N ALA A 180 37.77 41.33 -11.90
CA ALA A 180 36.62 41.48 -11.02
C ALA A 180 36.82 40.73 -9.69
N LEU A 181 37.32 39.49 -9.74
CA LEU A 181 37.56 38.67 -8.55
C LEU A 181 38.63 39.28 -7.63
N VAL A 182 39.73 39.77 -8.21
CA VAL A 182 40.77 40.50 -7.46
C VAL A 182 40.19 41.79 -6.87
N SER A 183 39.35 42.51 -7.60
CA SER A 183 38.70 43.72 -7.07
C SER A 183 37.78 43.41 -5.88
N CYS A 184 36.94 42.37 -5.97
CA CYS A 184 36.08 41.91 -4.88
C CYS A 184 36.89 41.52 -3.65
N SER A 185 38.01 40.81 -3.84
CA SER A 185 38.93 40.45 -2.75
C SER A 185 39.51 41.70 -2.07
N ARG A 186 39.96 42.70 -2.84
CA ARG A 186 40.48 43.96 -2.28
C ARG A 186 39.41 44.77 -1.55
N TYR A 187 38.17 44.81 -2.05
CA TYR A 187 37.07 45.46 -1.35
C TYR A 187 36.74 44.74 -0.03
N PHE A 188 36.74 43.41 -0.03
CA PHE A 188 36.53 42.62 1.18
C PHE A 188 37.63 42.86 2.23
N GLU A 189 38.88 42.93 1.80
CA GLU A 189 40.01 43.21 2.69
C GLU A 189 39.93 44.64 3.24
N ALA A 190 39.63 45.64 2.40
CA ALA A 190 39.47 47.02 2.82
C ALA A 190 38.31 47.22 3.81
N THR A 191 37.16 46.59 3.56
CA THR A 191 36.00 46.64 4.47
C THR A 191 36.28 45.92 5.79
N SER A 192 37.00 44.80 5.75
CA SER A 192 37.43 44.10 6.95
C SER A 192 38.43 44.94 7.78
N ALA A 193 39.42 45.58 7.14
CA ALA A 193 40.34 46.49 7.81
C ALA A 193 39.63 47.71 8.41
N MET A 194 38.63 48.27 7.71
CA MET A 194 37.81 49.37 8.23
C MET A 194 37.03 48.93 9.48
N ARG A 195 36.44 47.73 9.46
CA ARG A 195 35.75 47.17 10.63
C ARG A 195 36.70 47.00 11.83
N GLU A 196 37.90 46.47 11.61
CA GLU A 196 38.92 46.35 12.68
C GLU A 196 39.35 47.73 13.23
N SER A 197 39.49 48.73 12.36
CA SER A 197 39.78 50.11 12.79
C SER A 197 38.65 50.70 13.64
N PHE A 198 37.39 50.41 13.33
CA PHE A 198 36.25 50.86 14.12
C PHE A 198 36.22 50.18 15.50
N VAL A 199 36.50 48.87 15.55
CA VAL A 199 36.60 48.12 16.81
C VAL A 199 37.73 48.65 17.69
N THR A 200 38.90 48.95 17.12
CA THR A 200 40.02 49.54 17.87
C THR A 200 39.69 50.95 18.38
N LEU A 201 39.03 51.79 17.58
CA LEU A 201 38.54 53.10 18.04
C LEU A 201 37.49 52.99 19.14
N GLN A 202 36.58 52.01 19.07
CA GLN A 202 35.59 51.77 20.12
C GLN A 202 36.27 51.35 21.44
N LYS A 203 37.30 50.51 21.37
CA LYS A 203 38.12 50.13 22.54
C LYS A 203 38.84 51.33 23.15
N LEU A 204 39.36 52.26 22.35
CA LEU A 204 39.97 53.51 22.83
C LEU A 204 38.95 54.47 23.43
N ARG A 205 37.75 54.58 22.83
CA ARG A 205 36.67 55.44 23.32
C ARG A 205 36.08 54.96 24.65
N LEU A 206 36.27 53.68 24.99
CA LEU A 206 35.81 53.05 26.22
C LEU A 206 36.95 52.76 27.22
N GLY A 207 38.16 53.34 27.04
CA GLY A 207 39.30 53.22 27.96
C GLY A 207 39.31 54.26 29.11
N PRO A 208 40.06 54.03 30.21
CA PRO A 208 39.61 54.16 31.60
C PRO A 208 39.27 55.58 32.08
N THR A 209 38.10 55.72 32.70
CA THR A 209 37.68 56.90 33.48
C THR A 209 38.59 57.06 34.71
N ASN A 210 39.62 57.92 34.65
CA ASN A 210 40.30 58.46 35.84
C ASN A 210 41.11 59.75 35.54
N SER A 211 40.48 60.92 35.84
CA SER A 211 41.10 62.20 36.26
C SER A 211 41.76 63.14 35.19
N PRO A 212 42.07 64.44 35.50
CA PRO A 212 41.16 65.57 35.22
C PRO A 212 41.76 66.78 34.46
N THR A 213 40.86 67.61 33.92
CA THR A 213 40.92 69.06 33.67
C THR A 213 42.25 69.72 33.31
N SER A 214 42.41 70.12 32.04
CA SER A 214 43.22 71.27 31.65
C SER A 214 42.41 72.23 30.77
N ARG A 215 42.12 73.40 31.34
CA ARG A 215 41.44 74.54 30.72
C ARG A 215 42.42 75.29 29.82
N TYR A 216 42.04 75.58 28.57
CA TYR A 216 42.22 76.91 28.00
C TYR A 216 41.19 77.17 26.90
N HIS A 217 40.54 78.33 27.01
CA HIS A 217 39.44 78.83 26.21
C HIS A 217 39.88 79.28 24.80
N SER A 218 39.03 79.03 23.80
CA SER A 218 38.86 79.94 22.67
C SER A 218 37.38 79.98 22.29
N GLN A 219 36.76 81.15 22.45
CA GLN A 219 35.33 81.38 22.19
C GLN A 219 35.09 81.89 20.77
N ARG A 220 34.16 81.20 20.09
CA ARG A 220 33.05 81.66 19.23
C ARG A 220 33.24 82.84 18.26
N THR A 221 32.72 82.66 17.04
CA THR A 221 31.44 83.27 16.63
C THR A 221 30.92 82.66 15.32
N SER A 222 29.62 82.37 15.30
CA SER A 222 28.81 82.01 14.13
C SER A 222 28.05 83.25 13.62
N PRO A 223 27.57 83.23 12.38
CA PRO A 223 26.28 83.85 12.05
C PRO A 223 25.29 82.82 11.49
N ALA A 224 24.02 83.02 11.83
CA ALA A 224 22.89 82.16 11.54
C ALA A 224 22.19 82.51 10.22
N GLY A 225 21.56 81.50 9.61
CA GLY A 225 20.39 81.66 8.73
C GLY A 225 20.50 80.95 7.38
N SER A 226 19.90 79.76 7.25
CA SER A 226 19.14 79.35 6.05
C SER A 226 18.45 77.99 6.25
N GLU A 227 17.15 78.08 6.52
CA GLU A 227 16.04 77.30 5.96
C GLU A 227 16.09 75.77 5.87
N HIS A 228 15.10 75.22 6.56
CA HIS A 228 14.45 73.92 6.44
C HIS A 228 14.35 73.34 5.02
N GLY A 229 14.75 72.08 4.89
CA GLY A 229 14.41 71.20 3.78
C GLY A 229 14.46 69.75 4.26
N GLY A 230 13.39 69.30 4.91
CA GLY A 230 13.20 67.88 5.23
C GLY A 230 12.78 67.09 4.00
N SER A 231 13.36 65.91 3.85
CA SER A 231 12.86 64.77 3.07
C SER A 231 13.55 63.55 3.72
N VAL A 232 12.96 62.70 4.56
CA VAL A 232 11.77 61.82 4.36
C VAL A 232 11.82 61.29 2.95
N TRP A 233 12.30 60.07 2.69
CA TRP A 233 11.61 58.77 2.57
C TRP A 233 12.74 57.75 2.32
N SER A 234 12.73 56.45 2.62
CA SER A 234 11.76 55.52 3.15
C SER A 234 12.59 54.37 3.74
N HIS A 235 12.28 53.92 4.96
CA HIS A 235 12.81 52.68 5.51
C HIS A 235 11.76 51.62 5.24
N ASP A 236 11.61 51.22 3.98
CA ASP A 236 10.78 50.06 3.62
C ASP A 236 11.65 48.80 3.72
N GLU A 237 11.56 48.22 4.91
CA GLU A 237 11.58 46.80 5.22
C GLU A 237 11.47 45.87 4.00
N LEU A 238 12.62 45.45 3.45
CA LEU A 238 12.69 44.29 2.56
C LEU A 238 12.75 43.04 3.43
N ASP A 239 11.56 42.57 3.74
CA ASP A 239 11.26 41.30 4.38
C ASP A 239 11.76 40.15 3.48
N LEU A 240 12.99 39.68 3.75
CA LEU A 240 13.51 38.44 3.17
C LEU A 240 12.82 37.26 3.86
N ARG A 241 11.63 36.94 3.32
CA ARG A 241 10.91 35.70 3.58
C ARG A 241 11.77 34.50 3.17
N SER A 242 12.53 33.96 4.11
CA SER A 242 12.95 32.56 4.09
C SER A 242 11.73 31.68 4.34
N PRO A 243 11.44 30.66 3.52
CA PRO A 243 10.59 29.57 3.96
C PRO A 243 11.47 28.56 4.70
N ASP A 244 11.43 28.61 6.03
CA ASP A 244 11.54 27.39 6.84
C ASP A 244 10.31 26.53 6.51
N MET A 245 10.55 25.30 6.05
CA MET A 245 9.53 24.25 6.09
C MET A 245 9.94 23.28 7.18
N GLU A 246 9.10 23.30 8.21
CA GLU A 246 9.03 22.39 9.34
C GLU A 246 9.06 20.92 8.91
N GLY A 247 9.59 20.11 9.82
CA GLY A 247 9.57 18.66 9.74
C GLY A 247 8.16 18.09 9.70
N VAL A 248 8.07 16.94 9.04
CA VAL A 248 7.03 15.95 9.28
C VAL A 248 7.77 14.69 9.71
N GLU A 249 7.78 14.46 11.02
CA GLU A 249 7.81 13.11 11.58
C GLU A 249 6.51 12.40 11.19
N ASN A 250 6.59 11.12 10.81
CA ASN A 250 5.63 10.05 11.03
C ASN A 250 6.24 8.77 10.42
N GLN A 251 6.80 7.90 11.26
CA GLN A 251 6.14 6.79 11.97
C GLN A 251 6.08 5.51 11.13
N GLU A 252 6.61 4.49 11.78
CA GLU A 252 6.70 3.08 11.45
C GLU A 252 5.34 2.48 11.05
N GLU A 253 5.37 1.58 10.08
CA GLU A 253 4.50 0.39 10.13
C GLU A 253 5.33 -0.82 9.69
N GLU A 254 5.83 -1.53 10.69
CA GLU A 254 6.17 -2.93 10.59
C GLU A 254 4.92 -3.72 10.13
N LEU A 255 5.05 -4.44 9.02
CA LEU A 255 4.24 -5.63 8.78
C LEU A 255 5.19 -6.75 8.41
N GLU A 256 5.73 -7.40 9.44
CA GLU A 256 5.95 -8.84 9.37
C GLU A 256 4.57 -9.51 9.24
N THR A 257 4.38 -10.34 8.21
CA THR A 257 3.67 -11.63 8.36
C THR A 257 3.80 -12.46 7.08
N ASN A 258 4.63 -13.50 7.21
CA ASN A 258 4.24 -14.88 6.92
C ASN A 258 4.18 -15.35 5.45
N TYR A 259 5.35 -15.58 4.83
CA TYR A 259 5.48 -16.62 3.80
C TYR A 259 5.67 -17.97 4.49
N ASN A 260 4.57 -18.64 4.82
CA ASN A 260 4.58 -20.08 4.99
C ASN A 260 4.94 -20.72 3.65
N THR A 261 6.08 -21.39 3.62
CA THR A 261 6.49 -22.28 2.53
C THR A 261 5.92 -23.65 2.84
N ASP A 262 4.64 -23.87 2.50
CA ASP A 262 4.06 -25.20 2.38
C ASP A 262 4.00 -25.51 0.87
N VAL A 263 5.10 -26.01 0.35
CA VAL A 263 5.12 -26.74 -0.92
C VAL A 263 5.04 -28.22 -0.53
N ASP A 264 3.82 -28.65 -0.19
CA ASP A 264 3.50 -30.06 -0.17
C ASP A 264 3.20 -30.53 -1.60
N ASP A 265 3.83 -31.65 -1.89
CA ASP A 265 3.66 -32.54 -3.03
C ASP A 265 2.18 -32.73 -3.42
N LEU A 266 1.89 -32.65 -4.73
CA LEU A 266 1.00 -33.57 -5.48
C LEU A 266 0.77 -33.07 -6.91
N ASN A 267 1.61 -33.51 -7.85
CA ASN A 267 1.18 -34.19 -9.08
C ASN A 267 2.40 -34.63 -9.92
N ASP A 268 2.90 -35.83 -9.62
CA ASP A 268 2.98 -36.95 -10.57
C ASP A 268 2.98 -38.28 -9.77
#